data_AF-A0A396U4F4-F1
#
_entry.id   AF-A0A396U4F4-F1
#
_cell.length_a   1.000
_cell.length_b   1.000
_cell.length_c   1.000
_cell.angle_alpha   90.00
_cell.angle_beta   90.00
_cell.angle_gamma   90.00
#
_symmetry.space_group_name_H-M   'P 1'
#
loop_
_entity.id
_entity.type
_entity.pdbx_description
1 polymer ?
#
loop_
_entity_poly.entity_id
_entity_poly.type
_entity_poly.pdbx_seq_one_letter_code
_entity_poly.pdbx_strand_id
1 'polypeptide(L)'
;MPFFLYFLRQNIVRLYFTLFLLLLFISIAFVFGSQNNQIITLNYLIARSDITVAEAVSIFSALGFIIGILVTIVWRLIRKGKKALSSPQQ
;
A
#
# COMPACT_ATOMS: atom_id res chain seq x y z
N MET A 1 -11.62 30.21 -15.09
CA MET A 1 -11.78 28.97 -14.31
C MET A 1 -11.11 29.17 -12.95
N PRO A 2 -11.84 29.05 -11.82
CA PRO A 2 -11.30 29.37 -10.50
C PRO A 2 -10.16 28.41 -10.10
N PHE A 3 -9.12 28.97 -9.48
CA PHE A 3 -7.91 28.28 -9.01
C PHE A 3 -8.21 27.04 -8.14
N PHE A 4 -9.29 27.09 -7.35
CA PHE A 4 -9.75 25.99 -6.51
C PHE A 4 -10.13 24.72 -7.29
N LEU A 5 -10.76 24.87 -8.46
CA LEU A 5 -11.12 23.71 -9.31
C LEU A 5 -9.89 23.05 -9.93
N TYR A 6 -8.83 23.82 -10.22
CA TYR A 6 -7.57 23.28 -10.71
C TYR A 6 -6.85 22.45 -9.63
N PHE A 7 -6.82 22.95 -8.39
CA PHE A 7 -6.22 22.24 -7.26
C PHE A 7 -6.96 20.94 -6.93
N LEU A 8 -8.30 20.96 -6.92
CA LEU A 8 -9.11 19.77 -6.68
C LEU A 8 -8.88 18.73 -7.80
N ARG A 9 -8.92 19.19 -9.07
CA ARG A 9 -8.67 18.35 -10.25
C ARG A 9 -7.28 17.69 -10.22
N GLN A 10 -6.24 18.44 -9.83
CA GLN A 10 -4.88 17.92 -9.81
C GLN A 10 -4.66 16.82 -8.75
N ASN A 11 -5.28 16.94 -7.57
CA ASN A 11 -5.22 15.88 -6.55
C ASN A 11 -5.98 14.62 -6.98
N ILE A 12 -7.12 14.79 -7.66
CA ILE A 12 -7.94 13.71 -8.19
C ILE A 12 -7.17 12.95 -9.29
N VAL A 13 -6.57 13.66 -10.26
CA VAL A 13 -5.75 13.03 -11.32
C VAL A 13 -4.56 12.27 -10.73
N ARG A 14 -3.88 12.84 -9.74
CA ARG A 14 -2.76 12.16 -9.06
C ARG A 14 -3.22 10.87 -8.39
N LEU A 15 -4.36 10.87 -7.72
CA LEU A 15 -4.92 9.68 -7.08
C LEU A 15 -5.24 8.59 -8.11
N TYR A 16 -5.95 8.92 -9.18
CA TYR A 16 -6.29 7.96 -10.24
C TYR A 16 -5.04 7.38 -10.89
N PHE A 17 -4.04 8.21 -11.17
CA PHE A 17 -2.77 7.75 -11.75
C PHE A 17 -2.01 6.82 -10.80
N THR A 18 -1.91 7.16 -9.51
CA THR A 18 -1.27 6.28 -8.51
C THR A 18 -2.01 4.95 -8.36
N LEU A 19 -3.36 4.97 -8.31
CA LEU A 19 -4.15 3.75 -8.21
C LEU A 19 -4.03 2.88 -9.46
N PHE A 20 -4.01 3.51 -10.64
CA PHE A 20 -3.77 2.81 -11.90
C PHE A 20 -2.41 2.12 -11.91
N LEU A 21 -1.33 2.83 -11.53
CA LEU A 21 0.01 2.23 -11.43
C LEU A 21 0.07 1.10 -10.40
N LEU A 22 -0.56 1.27 -9.24
CA LEU A 22 -0.64 0.23 -8.22
C LEU A 22 -1.29 -1.04 -8.77
N LEU A 23 -2.47 -0.90 -9.38
CA LEU A 23 -3.20 -2.03 -9.97
C LEU A 23 -2.44 -2.66 -11.13
N LEU A 24 -1.78 -1.85 -11.96
CA LEU A 24 -0.94 -2.33 -13.06
C LEU A 24 0.22 -3.20 -12.53
N PHE A 25 0.97 -2.70 -11.54
CA PHE A 25 2.09 -3.45 -10.97
C PHE A 25 1.65 -4.70 -10.19
N ILE A 26 0.55 -4.62 -9.45
CA ILE A 26 -0.06 -5.79 -8.80
C ILE A 26 -0.45 -6.82 -9.88
N SER A 27 -1.13 -6.38 -10.95
CA SER A 27 -1.53 -7.30 -12.03
C SER A 27 -0.33 -7.98 -12.67
N ILE A 28 0.73 -7.22 -12.97
CA ILE A 28 1.98 -7.76 -13.49
C ILE A 28 2.56 -8.80 -12.54
N ALA A 29 2.68 -8.47 -11.24
CA ALA A 29 3.23 -9.38 -10.24
C ALA A 29 2.41 -10.68 -10.13
N PHE A 30 1.07 -10.59 -10.15
CA PHE A 30 0.19 -11.77 -10.09
C PHE A 30 0.23 -12.60 -11.37
N VAL A 31 0.35 -11.98 -12.56
CA VAL A 31 0.51 -12.72 -13.82
C VAL A 31 1.83 -13.48 -13.85
N PHE A 32 2.93 -12.84 -13.44
CA PHE A 32 4.23 -13.51 -13.36
C PHE A 32 4.27 -14.57 -12.25
N GLY A 33 3.64 -14.29 -11.10
CA GLY A 33 3.55 -15.21 -9.99
C GLY A 33 2.72 -16.46 -10.33
N SER A 34 1.57 -16.29 -11.00
CA SER A 34 0.66 -17.40 -11.34
C SER A 34 1.19 -18.31 -12.45
N GLN A 35 2.00 -17.77 -13.36
CA GLN A 35 2.69 -18.57 -14.38
C GLN A 35 3.95 -19.28 -13.83
N ASN A 36 4.33 -19.00 -12.58
CA ASN A 36 5.52 -19.55 -11.98
C ASN A 36 5.17 -20.78 -11.14
N ASN A 37 5.49 -21.97 -11.66
CA ASN A 37 5.28 -23.25 -10.98
C ASN A 37 6.39 -23.59 -9.96
N GLN A 38 7.34 -22.68 -9.71
CA GLN A 38 8.41 -22.92 -8.76
C GLN A 38 7.86 -22.90 -7.32
N ILE A 39 8.26 -23.91 -6.56
CA ILE A 39 8.05 -23.97 -5.12
C ILE A 39 9.29 -23.38 -4.45
N ILE A 40 9.09 -22.48 -3.50
CA ILE A 40 10.13 -21.88 -2.67
C ILE A 40 9.95 -22.34 -1.23
N THR A 41 11.07 -22.62 -0.56
CA THR A 41 11.10 -23.01 0.84
C THR A 41 11.41 -21.79 1.71
N LEU A 42 10.45 -21.36 2.52
CA LEU A 42 10.65 -20.34 3.55
C LEU A 42 11.02 -21.01 4.88
N ASN A 43 12.16 -20.60 5.43
CA ASN A 43 12.61 -21.03 6.75
C ASN A 43 12.34 -19.89 7.74
N TYR A 44 11.32 -20.07 8.57
CA TYR A 44 11.05 -19.23 9.72
C TYR A 44 11.92 -19.65 10.90
N LEU A 45 11.90 -18.85 11.99
CA LEU A 45 12.71 -19.12 13.18
C LEU A 45 12.48 -20.50 13.81
N ILE A 46 11.26 -21.05 13.71
CA ILE A 46 10.87 -22.31 14.36
C ILE A 46 10.17 -23.28 13.36
N ALA A 47 9.91 -22.85 12.12
CA ALA A 47 9.12 -23.62 11.16
C ALA A 47 9.63 -23.47 9.73
N ARG A 48 9.29 -24.42 8.86
CA ARG A 48 9.53 -24.35 7.42
C ARG A 48 8.20 -24.44 6.68
N SER A 49 8.05 -23.67 5.62
CA SER A 49 6.90 -23.76 4.71
C SER A 49 7.37 -23.79 3.27
N ASP A 50 6.86 -24.74 2.51
CA ASP A 50 7.03 -24.80 1.07
C ASP A 50 5.80 -24.15 0.44
N ILE A 51 6.03 -23.04 -0.26
CA ILE A 51 4.97 -22.26 -0.91
C ILE A 51 5.34 -21.98 -2.36
N THR A 52 4.35 -21.81 -3.21
CA THR A 52 4.55 -21.36 -4.58
C THR A 52 5.01 -19.91 -4.62
N VAL A 53 5.65 -19.50 -5.72
CA VAL A 53 5.95 -18.09 -5.98
C VAL A 53 4.66 -17.25 -5.97
N ALA A 54 3.56 -17.77 -6.50
CA ALA A 54 2.25 -17.11 -6.47
C ALA A 54 1.76 -16.82 -5.04
N GLU A 55 1.87 -17.79 -4.13
CA GLU A 55 1.50 -17.62 -2.72
C GLU A 55 2.36 -16.57 -2.04
N ALA A 56 3.67 -16.58 -2.28
CA ALA A 56 4.59 -15.58 -1.75
C ALA A 56 4.20 -14.17 -2.21
N VAL A 57 4.03 -13.98 -3.53
CA VAL A 57 3.60 -12.70 -4.12
C VAL A 57 2.27 -12.23 -3.51
N SER A 58 1.32 -13.14 -3.31
CA SER A 58 0.01 -12.83 -2.73
C SER A 58 0.11 -12.35 -1.29
N ILE A 59 0.85 -13.09 -0.44
CA ILE A 59 1.03 -12.76 0.98
C ILE A 59 1.76 -11.42 1.13
N PHE A 60 2.87 -11.22 0.41
CA PHE A 60 3.63 -9.97 0.49
C PHE A 60 2.85 -8.77 -0.06
N SER A 61 2.06 -8.93 -1.11
CA SER A 61 1.22 -7.86 -1.65
C SER A 61 0.11 -7.48 -0.67
N ALA A 62 -0.59 -8.47 -0.11
CA ALA A 62 -1.65 -8.24 0.87
C ALA A 62 -1.12 -7.59 2.16
N LEU A 63 -0.05 -8.13 2.72
CA LEU A 63 0.60 -7.59 3.93
C LEU A 63 1.15 -6.18 3.67
N GLY A 64 1.84 -5.97 2.54
CA GLY A 64 2.36 -4.65 2.17
C GLY A 64 1.27 -3.60 2.06
N PHE A 65 0.12 -3.94 1.47
CA PHE A 65 -1.03 -3.05 1.37
C PHE A 65 -1.63 -2.73 2.76
N ILE A 66 -1.86 -3.75 3.59
CA ILE A 66 -2.39 -3.59 4.96
C ILE A 66 -1.45 -2.69 5.79
N ILE A 67 -0.15 -2.98 5.78
CA ILE A 67 0.87 -2.20 6.49
C ILE A 67 0.87 -0.76 5.98
N GLY A 68 0.80 -0.54 4.66
CA GLY A 68 0.75 0.81 4.08
C GLY A 68 -0.45 1.64 4.56
N ILE A 69 -1.63 1.01 4.67
CA ILE A 69 -2.83 1.64 5.24
C ILE A 69 -2.61 1.96 6.72
N LEU A 70 -2.14 0.99 7.51
CA LEU A 70 -1.90 1.17 8.94
C LEU A 70 -0.92 2.32 9.21
N VAL A 71 0.20 2.36 8.49
CA VAL A 71 1.19 3.45 8.58
C VAL A 71 0.53 4.80 8.27
N THR A 72 -0.29 4.88 7.22
CA THR A 72 -1.00 6.11 6.83
C THR A 72 -1.97 6.57 7.91
N ILE A 73 -2.72 5.64 8.51
CA ILE A 73 -3.68 5.93 9.60
C ILE A 73 -2.92 6.44 10.83
N VAL A 74 -1.92 5.68 11.31
CA VAL A 74 -1.11 6.03 12.48
C VAL A 74 -0.50 7.42 12.31
N TRP A 75 0.09 7.69 11.15
CA TRP A 75 0.70 8.97 10.85
C TRP A 75 -0.31 10.12 10.85
N ARG A 76 -1.52 9.89 10.33
CA ARG A 76 -2.61 10.88 10.35
C ARG A 76 -3.08 11.18 11.77
N LEU A 77 -3.16 10.16 12.63
CA LEU A 77 -3.51 10.32 14.04
C LEU A 77 -2.45 11.13 14.79
N ILE A 78 -1.16 10.81 14.61
CA ILE A 78 -0.04 11.56 15.21
C ILE A 78 -0.09 13.04 14.81
N ARG A 79 -0.31 13.34 13.52
CA ARG A 79 -0.40 14.74 13.05
C ARG A 79 -1.59 15.48 13.65
N LYS A 80 -2.74 14.82 13.80
CA LYS A 80 -3.92 15.43 14.45
C LYS A 80 -3.65 15.73 15.93
N GLY A 81 -3.05 14.77 16.66
CA GLY A 81 -2.70 14.94 18.07
C GLY A 81 -1.73 16.10 18.31
N LYS A 82 -0.66 16.19 17.50
CA LYS A 82 0.29 17.32 17.58
C LYS A 82 -0.38 18.68 17.36
N LYS A 83 -1.28 18.77 16.38
CA LYS A 83 -2.02 20.01 16.09
C LYS A 83 -2.93 20.44 17.25
N ALA A 84 -3.61 19.49 17.88
CA ALA A 84 -4.50 19.76 19.01
C ALA A 84 -3.73 20.26 20.25
N LEU A 85 -2.49 19.78 20.45
CA LEU A 85 -1.63 20.21 21.56
C LEU A 85 -0.99 21.58 21.33
N SER A 86 -0.73 21.96 20.07
CA SER A 86 -0.08 23.24 19.72
C SER A 86 -1.05 24.40 19.49
N SER A 87 -2.37 24.17 19.48
CA SER A 87 -3.36 25.24 19.40
C SER A 87 -3.41 26.00 20.74
N PRO A 88 -3.14 27.32 20.76
CA PRO A 88 -3.36 28.13 21.96
C PRO A 88 -4.81 28.03 22.38
N GLN A 89 -5.05 27.70 23.65
CA GLN A 89 -6.37 27.81 24.27
C GLN A 89 -6.79 29.28 24.19
N GLN A 90 -7.74 29.59 23.30
CA GLN A 90 -8.55 30.80 23.40
C GLN A 90 -9.66 30.56 24.41
#